data_AF-A0A519RQ70-F1
#
_entry.id   AF-A0A519RQ70-F1
#
_cell.length_a   1.000
_cell.length_b   1.000
_cell.length_c   1.000
_cell.angle_alpha   90.00
_cell.angle_beta   90.00
_cell.angle_gamma   90.00
#
_symmetry.space_group_name_H-M   'P 1'
#
loop_
_entity.id
_entity.type
_entity.pdbx_description
1 polymer ?
#
loop_
_entity_poly.entity_id
_entity_poly.type
_entity_poly.pdbx_seq_one_letter_code
_entity_poly.pdbx_strand_id
1 'polypeptide(L)'
;MNNLAKKGQVRTILISISILLVSLHTIYYYISTVGTEKIISQSVRFLLTLLLLVMVYNGKNWAKILFLVLFSIGILGAFWGLFFVEQDFALKIPFIVMIIVYSISLFHFGFSNEFKAFSEYQNRDIFE
;
A
#
# COMPACT_ATOMS: atom_id res chain seq x y z
N MET A 1 14.74 -7.21 -19.68
CA MET A 1 13.34 -6.94 -19.31
C MET A 1 12.51 -6.58 -20.55
N ASN A 2 11.30 -7.14 -20.72
CA ASN A 2 10.40 -6.80 -21.85
C ASN A 2 9.59 -5.50 -21.57
N ASN A 3 8.92 -4.94 -22.60
CA ASN A 3 8.15 -3.70 -22.47
C ASN A 3 7.01 -3.79 -21.44
N LEU A 4 6.39 -4.97 -21.29
CA LEU A 4 5.30 -5.20 -20.35
C LEU A 4 5.79 -5.19 -18.89
N ALA A 5 6.91 -5.86 -18.62
CA ALA A 5 7.58 -5.87 -17.32
C ALA A 5 8.12 -4.47 -16.96
N LYS A 6 8.60 -3.70 -17.94
CA LYS A 6 9.00 -2.29 -17.72
C LYS A 6 7.82 -1.43 -17.24
N LYS A 7 6.64 -1.59 -17.86
CA LYS A 7 5.41 -0.94 -17.38
C LYS A 7 5.04 -1.39 -15.97
N GLY A 8 5.12 -2.70 -15.71
CA GLY A 8 4.89 -3.27 -14.38
C GLY A 8 5.80 -2.70 -13.30
N GLN A 9 7.09 -2.55 -13.59
CA GLN A 9 8.07 -1.93 -12.70
C GLN A 9 7.72 -0.49 -12.36
N VAL A 10 7.50 0.35 -13.40
CA VAL A 10 7.17 1.77 -13.21
C VAL A 10 5.87 1.92 -12.42
N ARG A 11 4.84 1.15 -12.76
CA ARG A 11 3.55 1.18 -12.08
C ARG A 11 3.65 0.72 -10.63
N THR A 12 4.49 -0.27 -10.35
CA THR A 12 4.80 -0.72 -8.97
C THR A 12 5.42 0.41 -8.16
N ILE A 13 6.38 1.14 -8.72
CA ILE A 13 7.01 2.29 -8.05
C ILE A 13 5.98 3.39 -7.77
N LEU A 14 5.17 3.75 -8.76
CA LEU A 14 4.13 4.79 -8.61
C LEU A 14 3.12 4.42 -7.52
N ILE A 15 2.63 3.17 -7.51
CA ILE A 15 1.70 2.68 -6.50
C ILE A 15 2.34 2.68 -5.10
N SER A 16 3.60 2.23 -4.98
CA SER A 16 4.35 2.31 -3.73
C SER A 16 4.44 3.75 -3.20
N ILE A 17 4.74 4.72 -4.07
CA ILE A 17 4.77 6.13 -3.69
C ILE A 17 3.38 6.60 -3.23
N SER A 18 2.30 6.24 -3.94
CA SER A 18 0.94 6.59 -3.54
C SER A 18 0.57 6.03 -2.16
N ILE A 19 0.95 4.78 -1.86
CA ILE A 19 0.74 4.16 -0.55
C ILE A 19 1.50 4.91 0.54
N LEU A 20 2.76 5.25 0.30
CA LEU A 20 3.59 5.98 1.26
C LEU A 20 3.04 7.38 1.53
N LEU A 21 2.52 8.07 0.50
CA LEU A 21 1.86 9.37 0.65
C LEU A 21 0.61 9.28 1.54
N VAL A 22 -0.24 8.25 1.35
CA VAL A 22 -1.39 8.01 2.23
C VAL A 22 -0.93 7.75 3.68
N SER A 23 0.15 6.98 3.85
CA SER A 23 0.70 6.72 5.18
C SER A 23 1.26 7.98 5.84
N LEU A 24 1.95 8.85 5.10
CA LEU A 24 2.43 10.14 5.62
C LEU A 24 1.27 11.06 6.02
N HIS A 25 0.25 11.14 5.17
CA HIS A 25 -0.95 11.92 5.50
C HIS A 25 -1.64 11.41 6.77
N THR A 26 -1.66 10.11 6.99
CA THR A 26 -2.19 9.51 8.22
C THR A 26 -1.37 9.91 9.45
N ILE A 27 -0.04 9.94 9.35
CA ILE A 27 0.82 10.39 10.46
C ILE A 27 0.50 11.84 10.81
N TYR A 28 0.43 12.71 9.79
CA TYR A 28 0.09 14.12 9.97
C TYR A 28 -1.27 14.30 10.66
N TYR A 29 -2.29 13.56 10.19
CA TYR A 29 -3.63 13.59 10.79
C TYR A 29 -3.63 13.14 12.26
N TYR A 30 -2.88 12.09 12.60
CA TYR A 30 -2.80 11.63 13.99
C TYR A 30 -2.11 12.63 14.90
N ILE A 31 -1.04 13.29 14.42
CA ILE A 31 -0.35 14.34 15.18
C ILE A 31 -1.29 15.51 15.47
N SER A 32 -2.10 15.92 14.49
CA SER A 32 -3.00 17.07 14.65
C SER A 32 -4.22 16.79 15.51
N THR A 33 -4.68 15.53 15.61
CA THR A 33 -5.94 15.17 16.27
C THR A 33 -5.77 14.49 17.63
N VAL A 34 -4.78 13.58 17.76
CA VAL A 34 -4.58 12.75 18.96
C VAL A 34 -3.34 13.21 19.76
N GLY A 35 -2.47 14.00 19.15
CA GLY A 35 -1.21 14.44 19.76
C GLY A 35 -0.05 13.46 19.55
N THR A 36 1.04 13.65 20.29
CA THR A 36 2.31 12.98 20.05
C THR A 36 2.36 11.51 20.50
N GLU A 37 1.38 11.08 21.29
CA GLU A 37 1.36 9.76 21.94
C GLU A 37 1.39 8.59 20.96
N LYS A 38 0.81 8.77 19.76
CA LYS A 38 0.75 7.71 18.74
C LYS A 38 1.81 7.84 17.64
N ILE A 39 2.73 8.82 17.73
CA ILE A 39 3.75 9.03 16.70
C ILE A 39 4.62 7.78 16.53
N ILE A 40 5.12 7.20 17.63
CA ILE A 40 6.00 6.03 17.58
C ILE A 40 5.30 4.88 16.84
N SER A 41 4.04 4.60 17.17
CA SER A 41 3.26 3.54 16.51
C SER A 41 3.08 3.82 15.01
N GLN A 42 2.79 5.07 14.63
CA GLN A 42 2.59 5.43 13.23
C GLN A 42 3.90 5.44 12.42
N SER A 43 5.02 5.82 13.04
CA SER A 43 6.35 5.73 12.46
C SER A 43 6.77 4.28 12.22
N VAL A 44 6.55 3.39 13.21
CA VAL A 44 6.79 1.95 13.05
C VAL A 44 5.94 1.39 11.91
N ARG A 45 4.64 1.73 11.86
CA ARG A 45 3.74 1.31 10.77
C ARG A 45 4.24 1.77 9.40
N PHE A 46 4.72 3.01 9.29
CA PHE A 46 5.28 3.54 8.04
C PHE A 46 6.53 2.76 7.61
N LEU A 47 7.47 2.53 8.52
CA LEU A 47 8.68 1.76 8.22
C LEU A 47 8.38 0.31 7.82
N LEU A 48 7.43 -0.34 8.50
CA LEU A 48 6.96 -1.68 8.13
C LEU A 48 6.32 -1.69 6.74
N THR A 49 5.55 -0.65 6.39
CA THR A 49 4.94 -0.52 5.06
C THR A 49 6.02 -0.33 3.99
N LEU A 50 7.02 0.52 4.25
CA LEU A 50 8.16 0.72 3.36
C LEU A 50 8.92 -0.59 3.13
N LEU A 51 9.25 -1.31 4.21
CA LEU A 51 9.95 -2.59 4.12
C LEU A 51 9.14 -3.63 3.33
N LEU A 52 7.83 -3.69 3.56
CA LEU A 52 6.94 -4.59 2.84
C LEU A 52 6.94 -4.29 1.34
N LEU A 53 6.84 -3.01 0.95
CA LEU A 53 6.88 -2.58 -0.45
C LEU A 53 8.23 -2.91 -1.10
N VAL A 54 9.35 -2.73 -0.40
CA VAL A 54 10.68 -3.12 -0.87
C VAL A 54 10.75 -4.63 -1.09
N MET A 55 10.22 -5.43 -0.17
CA MET A 55 10.22 -6.89 -0.32
C MET A 55 9.34 -7.36 -1.49
N VAL A 56 8.20 -6.71 -1.72
CA VAL A 56 7.37 -6.95 -2.92
C VAL A 56 8.14 -6.56 -4.20
N TYR A 57 8.85 -5.43 -4.17
CA TYR A 57 9.71 -5.00 -5.28
C TYR A 57 10.93 -5.89 -5.52
N ASN A 58 11.34 -6.68 -4.52
CA ASN A 58 12.39 -7.69 -4.66
C ASN A 58 11.85 -9.07 -5.06
N GLY A 59 10.58 -9.16 -5.48
CA GLY A 59 9.97 -10.40 -5.96
C GLY A 59 9.63 -11.42 -4.86
N LYS A 60 9.68 -11.05 -3.58
CA LYS A 60 9.38 -11.99 -2.48
C LYS A 60 7.89 -12.33 -2.46
N ASN A 61 7.54 -13.54 -2.87
CA ASN A 61 6.13 -13.97 -2.97
C ASN A 61 5.39 -13.95 -1.62
N TRP A 62 6.07 -14.27 -0.51
CA TRP A 62 5.48 -14.18 0.84
C TRP A 62 5.10 -12.73 1.19
N ALA A 63 5.92 -11.75 0.80
CA ALA A 63 5.66 -10.34 1.03
C ALA A 63 4.46 -9.86 0.21
N LYS A 64 4.32 -10.35 -1.03
CA LYS A 64 3.13 -10.10 -1.86
C LYS A 64 1.86 -10.63 -1.19
N ILE A 65 1.86 -11.87 -0.70
CA ILE A 65 0.70 -12.45 -0.03
C ILE A 65 0.35 -11.65 1.23
N LEU A 66 1.35 -11.34 2.05
CA LEU A 66 1.18 -10.53 3.26
C LEU A 66 0.60 -9.14 2.93
N PHE A 67 1.12 -8.50 1.87
CA PHE A 67 0.61 -7.22 1.37
C PHE A 67 -0.87 -7.32 1.00
N LEU A 68 -1.25 -8.32 0.20
CA LEU A 68 -2.64 -8.48 -0.24
C LEU A 68 -3.60 -8.69 0.95
N VAL A 69 -3.20 -9.48 1.94
CA VAL A 69 -4.01 -9.71 3.15
C VAL A 69 -4.14 -8.43 3.97
N LEU A 70 -3.02 -7.77 4.30
CA LEU A 70 -3.03 -6.56 5.13
C LEU A 70 -3.81 -5.42 4.48
N PHE A 71 -3.66 -5.22 3.17
CA PHE A 71 -4.36 -4.15 2.46
C PHE A 71 -5.85 -4.45 2.30
N SER A 72 -6.23 -5.73 2.15
CA SER A 72 -7.65 -6.12 2.15
C SER A 72 -8.30 -5.83 3.51
N ILE A 73 -7.64 -6.19 4.62
CA ILE A 73 -8.11 -5.86 5.97
C ILE A 73 -8.17 -4.34 6.16
N GLY A 74 -7.17 -3.60 5.66
CA GLY A 74 -7.14 -2.14 5.69
C GLY A 74 -8.34 -1.50 4.98
N ILE A 75 -8.73 -2.01 3.82
CA ILE A 75 -9.93 -1.55 3.08
C ILE A 75 -11.20 -1.84 3.89
N LEU A 76 -11.34 -3.03 4.47
CA LEU A 76 -12.49 -3.34 5.33
C LEU A 76 -12.58 -2.40 6.53
N GLY A 77 -11.45 -2.13 7.19
CA GLY A 77 -11.37 -1.14 8.27
C GLY A 77 -11.68 0.28 7.81
N ALA A 78 -11.31 0.65 6.59
CA ALA A 78 -11.64 1.95 6.00
C ALA A 78 -13.14 2.10 5.76
N PHE A 79 -13.78 1.06 5.21
CA PHE A 79 -15.24 1.04 5.05
C PHE A 79 -15.94 1.12 6.40
N TRP A 80 -15.46 0.39 7.39
CA TRP A 80 -15.98 0.50 8.75
C TRP A 80 -15.89 1.93 9.28
N GLY A 81 -14.70 2.54 9.17
CA GLY A 81 -14.47 3.94 9.57
C GLY A 81 -15.37 4.94 8.85
N LEU A 82 -15.62 4.72 7.56
CA LEU A 82 -16.44 5.61 6.75
C LEU A 82 -17.92 5.58 7.16
N PHE A 83 -18.48 4.39 7.42
CA PHE A 83 -19.91 4.23 7.69
C PHE A 83 -20.28 4.30 9.16
N PHE A 84 -19.42 3.83 10.07
CA PHE A 84 -19.78 3.65 11.49
C PHE A 84 -19.16 4.67 12.44
N VAL A 85 -18.16 5.45 12.02
CA VAL A 85 -17.60 6.51 12.87
C VAL A 85 -18.40 7.80 12.65
N GLU A 86 -18.98 8.32 13.73
CA GLU A 86 -19.70 9.59 13.75
C GLU A 86 -18.70 10.76 13.81
N GLN A 87 -18.37 11.30 12.63
CA GLN A 87 -17.53 12.48 12.45
C GLN A 87 -17.96 13.25 11.21
N ASP A 88 -17.56 14.53 11.14
CA ASP A 88 -17.75 15.37 9.97
C ASP A 88 -17.21 14.71 8.70
N PHE A 89 -17.91 14.90 7.59
CA PHE A 89 -17.56 14.29 6.31
C PHE A 89 -16.13 14.63 5.86
N ALA A 90 -15.67 15.86 6.15
CA ALA A 90 -14.30 16.29 5.86
C ALA A 90 -13.23 15.40 6.52
N LEU A 91 -13.50 14.92 7.75
CA LEU A 91 -12.59 14.02 8.47
C LEU A 91 -12.65 12.57 7.96
N LYS A 92 -13.65 12.24 7.13
CA LYS A 92 -13.79 10.93 6.47
C LYS A 92 -13.07 10.83 5.12
N ILE A 93 -12.62 11.94 4.55
CA ILE A 93 -11.87 11.99 3.28
C ILE A 93 -10.67 11.01 3.27
N PRO A 94 -9.85 10.92 4.33
CA PRO A 94 -8.73 9.97 4.37
C PRO A 94 -9.16 8.50 4.19
N PHE A 95 -10.33 8.10 4.69
CA PHE A 95 -10.85 6.74 4.49
C PHE A 95 -11.17 6.47 3.02
N ILE A 96 -11.76 7.44 2.32
CA ILE A 96 -12.07 7.34 0.88
C ILE A 96 -10.77 7.20 0.08
N VAL A 97 -9.79 8.06 0.35
CA VAL A 97 -8.48 8.01 -0.32
C VAL A 97 -7.80 6.67 -0.07
N MET A 98 -7.85 6.16 1.17
CA MET A 98 -7.28 4.86 1.53
C MET A 98 -7.95 3.72 0.77
N ILE A 99 -9.29 3.70 0.68
CA ILE A 99 -10.05 2.69 -0.09
C ILE A 99 -9.59 2.69 -1.55
N ILE A 100 -9.50 3.85 -2.18
CA ILE A 100 -9.12 3.96 -3.59
C ILE A 100 -7.69 3.46 -3.82
N VAL A 101 -6.72 4.01 -3.08
CA VAL A 101 -5.31 3.68 -3.26
C VAL A 101 -5.06 2.20 -2.97
N TYR A 102 -5.65 1.66 -1.89
CA TYR A 102 -5.44 0.25 -1.52
C TYR A 102 -6.12 -0.69 -2.51
N SER A 103 -7.31 -0.34 -3.03
CA SER A 103 -8.00 -1.15 -4.06
C SER A 103 -7.20 -1.20 -5.36
N ILE A 104 -6.66 -0.07 -5.82
CA ILE A 104 -5.79 -0.01 -7.01
C ILE A 104 -4.53 -0.86 -6.77
N SER A 105 -3.97 -0.81 -5.56
CA SER A 105 -2.81 -1.59 -5.18
C SER A 105 -3.10 -3.10 -5.19
N LEU A 106 -4.21 -3.54 -4.58
CA LEU A 106 -4.65 -4.93 -4.61
C LEU A 106 -4.86 -5.43 -6.03
N PHE A 107 -5.50 -4.62 -6.89
CA PHE A 107 -5.68 -4.98 -8.29
C PHE A 107 -4.35 -5.14 -9.02
N HIS A 108 -3.44 -4.18 -8.85
CA HIS A 108 -2.13 -4.21 -9.49
C HIS A 108 -1.30 -5.43 -9.05
N PHE A 109 -1.12 -5.61 -7.75
CA PHE A 109 -0.27 -6.67 -7.19
C PHE A 109 -0.90 -8.06 -7.23
N GLY A 110 -2.23 -8.16 -7.21
CA GLY A 110 -2.96 -9.43 -7.22
C GLY A 110 -3.24 -9.95 -8.63
N PHE A 111 -3.60 -9.07 -9.57
CA PHE A 111 -4.28 -9.49 -10.80
C PHE A 111 -3.66 -8.95 -12.09
N SER A 112 -2.95 -7.82 -12.06
CA SER A 112 -2.50 -7.17 -13.30
C SER A 112 -1.47 -7.98 -14.08
N ASN A 113 -1.64 -8.03 -15.41
CA ASN A 113 -0.69 -8.70 -16.30
C ASN A 113 0.68 -8.01 -16.33
N GLU A 114 0.71 -6.69 -16.17
CA GLU A 114 1.94 -5.90 -16.10
C GLU A 114 2.78 -6.28 -14.88
N PHE A 115 2.15 -6.41 -13.71
CA PHE A 115 2.85 -6.85 -12.50
C PHE A 115 3.29 -8.31 -12.57
N LYS A 116 2.47 -9.21 -13.15
CA LYS A 116 2.87 -10.61 -13.37
C LYS A 116 4.13 -10.70 -14.22
N ALA A 117 4.17 -9.98 -15.34
CA ALA A 117 5.36 -9.93 -16.20
C ALA A 117 6.60 -9.38 -15.49
N PHE A 118 6.42 -8.36 -14.63
CA PHE A 118 7.50 -7.83 -13.81
C PHE A 118 7.96 -8.84 -12.75
N SER A 119 7.03 -9.55 -12.10
CA SER A 119 7.34 -10.57 -11.10
C SER A 119 8.06 -11.77 -11.69
N GLU A 120 7.68 -12.21 -12.89
CA GLU A 120 8.41 -13.24 -13.62
C GLU A 120 9.84 -12.81 -13.94
N TYR A 121 10.03 -11.55 -14.35
CA TYR A 121 11.37 -10.99 -14.59
C TYR A 121 12.22 -11.00 -13.31
N GLN A 122 11.68 -10.52 -12.19
CA GLN A 122 12.37 -10.54 -10.88
C GLN A 122 12.79 -11.95 -10.45
N ASN A 123 11.99 -12.97 -10.76
CA ASN A 123 12.28 -14.35 -10.36
C ASN A 123 13.27 -15.05 -11.30
N ARG A 124 13.50 -14.55 -12.52
CA ARG A 124 14.53 -15.09 -13.42
C ARG A 124 15.93 -14.68 -12.99
N ASP A 125 16.11 -13.42 -12.60
CA ASP A 125 17.41 -12.85 -12.16
C ASP A 125 17.91 -13.41 -10.81
N ILE A 126 17.15 -14.29 -10.12
CA ILE A 126 17.56 -14.95 -8.86
C ILE A 126 18.27 -16.30 -9.12
N PHE A 127 18.11 -16.89 -10.31
CA PHE A 127 18.65 -18.21 -10.67
C PHE A 127 19.77 -18.15 -11.72
N GLU A 128 20.22 -16.94 -12.10
CA GLU A 128 21.45 -16.68 -12.85
C GLU A 128 22.49 -16.03 -11.93
#